data_AF-A0A9W9Z4H7-F1
#
_entry.id   AF-A0A9W9Z4H7-F1
#
_cell.length_a   1.000
_cell.length_b   1.000
_cell.length_c   1.000
_cell.angle_alpha   90.00
_cell.angle_beta   90.00
_cell.angle_gamma   90.00
#
_symmetry.space_group_name_H-M   'P 1'
#
loop_
_entity.id
_entity.type
_entity.pdbx_description
1 polymer ?
#
loop_
_entity_poly.entity_id
_entity_poly.type
_entity_poly.pdbx_seq_one_letter_code
_entity_poly.pdbx_strand_id
1 'polypeptide(L)'
;MSDMDEDRQLKGQLEETRKHGSNERQVGLNRHNEYRRIHNSPMMELSQELNDAAQQYASKLARESKFEHDLNNRDQGENIGLTSDIPDSSDADLVKKVVDMW
;
A
#
# COMPACT_ATOMS: atom_id res chain seq x y z
N MET A 1 -34.57 14.07 19.50
CA MET A 1 -33.91 12.95 20.22
C MET A 1 -33.29 12.02 19.19
N SER A 2 -32.52 12.60 18.27
CA SER A 2 -32.06 12.02 16.98
C SER A 2 -30.62 12.40 16.66
N ASP A 3 -30.12 13.51 17.22
CA ASP A 3 -28.86 14.11 16.79
C ASP A 3 -27.62 13.43 17.41
N MET A 4 -27.78 12.72 18.54
CA MET A 4 -26.68 11.98 19.17
C MET A 4 -26.41 10.60 18.53
N ASP A 5 -27.39 10.02 17.83
CA ASP A 5 -27.23 8.73 17.16
C ASP A 5 -26.52 8.89 15.81
N GLU A 6 -26.77 9.99 15.09
CA GLU A 6 -26.03 10.35 13.87
C GLU A 6 -24.55 10.62 14.15
N ASP A 7 -24.24 11.37 15.21
CA ASP A 7 -22.86 11.67 15.62
C ASP A 7 -22.07 10.40 16.01
N ARG A 8 -22.75 9.42 16.63
CA ARG A 8 -22.17 8.12 16.95
C ARG A 8 -21.90 7.30 15.68
N GLN A 9 -22.79 7.38 14.70
CA GLN A 9 -22.66 6.70 13.41
C GLN A 9 -21.57 7.33 12.54
N LEU A 10 -21.45 8.65 12.54
CA LEU A 10 -20.35 9.40 11.92
C LEU A 10 -19.00 9.04 12.55
N LYS A 11 -18.92 8.94 13.88
CA LYS A 11 -17.69 8.49 14.55
C LYS A 11 -17.32 7.04 14.22
N GLY A 12 -18.31 6.15 14.09
CA GLY A 12 -18.10 4.77 13.63
C GLY A 12 -17.56 4.71 12.20
N GLN A 13 -18.13 5.50 11.28
CA GLN A 13 -17.65 5.63 9.90
C GLN A 13 -16.26 6.29 9.81
N LEU A 14 -15.97 7.27 10.68
CA LEU A 14 -14.66 7.90 10.80
C LEU A 14 -13.60 6.95 11.37
N GLU A 15 -13.98 6.02 12.25
CA GLU A 15 -13.08 4.96 12.75
C GLU A 15 -12.92 3.79 11.75
N GLU A 16 -13.94 3.45 10.97
CA GLU A 16 -13.84 2.49 9.86
C GLU A 16 -12.98 3.03 8.72
N THR A 17 -13.13 4.29 8.36
CA THR A 17 -12.21 4.99 7.45
C THR A 17 -10.83 5.17 8.08
N ARG A 18 -10.68 5.15 9.40
CA ARG A 18 -9.34 5.12 10.01
C ARG A 18 -8.60 3.78 9.85
N LYS A 19 -9.25 2.73 9.32
CA LYS A 19 -8.60 1.48 8.85
C LYS A 19 -8.13 1.54 7.38
N HIS A 20 -7.73 2.71 6.89
CA HIS A 20 -7.10 2.93 5.56
C HIS A 20 -5.68 2.33 5.42
N GLY A 21 -5.44 1.15 6.01
CA GLY A 21 -4.31 0.28 5.63
C GLY A 21 -4.72 -0.77 4.58
N SER A 22 -5.99 -0.80 4.17
CA SER A 22 -6.56 -1.86 3.33
C SER A 22 -6.68 -1.51 1.85
N ASN A 23 -6.76 -0.23 1.46
CA ASN A 23 -7.05 0.13 0.07
C ASN A 23 -5.81 0.02 -0.83
N GLU A 24 -4.74 0.70 -0.49
CA GLU A 24 -3.53 0.84 -1.30
C GLU A 24 -2.81 -0.52 -1.43
N ARG A 25 -2.72 -1.27 -0.32
CA ARG A 25 -2.13 -2.60 -0.30
C ARG A 25 -2.91 -3.57 -1.17
N GLN A 26 -4.23 -3.55 -1.09
CA GLN A 26 -5.08 -4.42 -1.91
C GLN A 26 -5.03 -4.01 -3.39
N VAL A 27 -4.95 -2.71 -3.68
CA VAL A 27 -4.76 -2.18 -5.04
C VAL A 27 -3.44 -2.69 -5.63
N GLY A 28 -2.35 -2.60 -4.86
CA GLY A 28 -1.05 -3.15 -5.25
C GLY A 28 -1.10 -4.66 -5.49
N LEU A 29 -1.69 -5.42 -4.57
CA LEU A 29 -1.83 -6.88 -4.73
C LEU A 29 -2.64 -7.24 -5.98
N ASN A 30 -3.79 -6.58 -6.18
CA ASN A 30 -4.67 -6.83 -7.32
C ASN A 30 -3.94 -6.56 -8.64
N ARG A 31 -3.17 -5.48 -8.71
CA ARG A 31 -2.43 -5.12 -9.92
C ARG A 31 -1.32 -6.13 -10.24
N HIS A 32 -0.58 -6.60 -9.22
CA HIS A 32 0.37 -7.70 -9.42
C HIS A 32 -0.32 -8.97 -9.90
N ASN A 33 -1.44 -9.36 -9.27
CA ASN A 33 -2.16 -10.57 -9.62
C ASN A 33 -2.75 -10.51 -11.05
N GLU A 34 -3.07 -9.33 -11.56
CA GLU A 34 -3.44 -9.14 -12.97
C GLU A 34 -2.29 -9.53 -13.91
N TYR A 35 -1.09 -9.00 -13.69
CA TYR A 35 0.10 -9.36 -14.47
C TYR A 35 0.48 -10.84 -14.30
N ARG A 36 0.45 -11.36 -13.07
CA ARG A 36 0.74 -12.77 -12.79
C ARG A 36 -0.20 -13.70 -13.55
N ARG A 37 -1.49 -13.36 -13.66
CA ARG A 37 -2.47 -14.11 -14.45
C ARG A 37 -2.12 -14.11 -15.93
N ILE A 38 -1.68 -12.99 -16.51
CA ILE A 38 -1.22 -12.93 -17.91
C ILE A 38 -0.05 -13.89 -18.13
N HIS A 39 0.82 -14.03 -17.13
CA HIS A 39 1.96 -14.95 -17.15
C HIS A 39 1.66 -16.35 -16.57
N ASN A 40 0.38 -16.72 -16.41
CA ASN A 40 -0.05 -18.02 -15.86
C ASN A 40 0.61 -18.40 -14.51
N SER A 41 0.97 -17.41 -13.71
CA SER A 41 1.58 -17.59 -12.39
C SER A 41 0.52 -17.67 -11.29
N PRO A 42 0.74 -18.45 -10.21
CA PRO A 42 -0.19 -18.52 -9.07
C PRO A 42 -0.45 -17.14 -8.47
N MET A 43 -1.67 -16.87 -7.99
CA MET A 43 -1.98 -15.62 -7.30
C MET A 43 -1.23 -15.52 -5.97
N MET A 44 -0.91 -14.30 -5.57
CA MET A 44 -0.34 -13.99 -4.25
C MET A 44 -1.44 -13.50 -3.30
N GLU A 45 -1.12 -13.52 -2.02
CA GLU A 45 -1.92 -12.96 -0.94
C GLU A 45 -1.06 -11.97 -0.12
N LEU A 46 -1.70 -11.05 0.59
CA LEU A 46 -1.00 -10.14 1.48
C LEU A 46 -0.52 -10.91 2.72
N SER A 47 0.70 -10.61 3.16
CA SER A 47 1.23 -11.01 4.47
C SER A 47 1.33 -9.79 5.36
N GLN A 48 0.77 -9.86 6.57
CA GLN A 48 0.84 -8.78 7.55
C GLN A 48 2.30 -8.44 7.90
N GLU A 49 3.14 -9.46 8.07
CA GLU A 49 4.57 -9.31 8.38
C GLU A 49 5.32 -8.58 7.26
N LEU A 50 5.11 -8.98 6.00
CA LEU A 50 5.74 -8.33 4.85
C LEU A 50 5.26 -6.89 4.67
N ASN A 51 3.97 -6.63 4.92
CA ASN A 51 3.41 -5.28 4.87
C ASN A 51 4.05 -4.36 5.92
N ASP A 52 4.24 -4.86 7.14
CA ASP A 52 4.83 -4.09 8.23
C ASP A 52 6.32 -3.84 7.97
N ALA A 53 7.06 -4.83 7.48
CA ALA A 53 8.46 -4.69 7.08
C ALA A 53 8.63 -3.66 5.94
N ALA A 54 7.81 -3.76 4.88
CA ALA A 54 7.84 -2.84 3.74
C ALA A 54 7.54 -1.40 4.17
N GLN A 55 6.52 -1.20 5.02
CA GLN A 55 6.18 0.13 5.53
C GLN A 55 7.30 0.73 6.39
N GLN A 56 7.90 -0.07 7.28
CA GLN A 56 9.03 0.38 8.10
C GLN A 56 10.22 0.81 7.25
N TYR A 57 10.54 0.04 6.21
CA TYR A 57 11.66 0.36 5.32
C TYR A 57 11.38 1.60 4.46
N ALA A 58 10.17 1.72 3.88
CA ALA A 58 9.76 2.91 3.14
C ALA A 58 9.83 4.18 4.01
N SER A 59 9.38 4.11 5.27
CA SER A 59 9.47 5.23 6.22
C SER A 59 10.92 5.58 6.57
N LYS A 60 11.82 4.59 6.68
CA LYS A 60 13.26 4.82 6.87
C LYS A 60 13.86 5.55 5.66
N LEU A 61 13.60 5.06 4.45
CA LEU A 61 14.08 5.67 3.20
C LEU A 61 13.62 7.13 3.06
N ALA A 62 12.34 7.40 3.33
CA ALA A 62 11.79 8.76 3.30
C ALA A 62 12.48 9.68 4.33
N ARG A 63 12.66 9.22 5.57
CA ARG A 63 13.34 9.98 6.63
C ARG A 63 14.80 10.27 6.29
N GLU A 64 15.49 9.34 5.63
CA GLU A 64 16.90 9.45 5.28
C GLU A 64 17.12 10.10 3.91
N SER A 65 16.05 10.39 3.16
CA SER A 65 16.11 10.88 1.78
C SER A 65 16.95 9.98 0.88
N LYS A 66 16.75 8.67 0.98
CA LYS A 66 17.47 7.65 0.22
C LYS A 66 16.53 6.85 -0.67
N PHE A 67 17.10 6.28 -1.73
CA PHE A 67 16.44 5.33 -2.62
C PHE A 67 17.41 4.18 -2.91
N GLU A 68 17.52 3.24 -1.97
CA GLU A 68 18.43 2.11 -2.01
C GLU A 68 17.76 0.86 -1.45
N HIS A 69 18.23 -0.32 -1.87
CA HIS A 69 17.75 -1.61 -1.38
C HIS A 69 18.16 -1.89 0.07
N ASP A 70 17.34 -2.67 0.80
CA ASP A 70 17.72 -3.08 2.16
C ASP A 70 18.83 -4.15 2.12
N LEU A 71 20.06 -3.72 2.41
CA LEU A 71 21.23 -4.61 2.50
C LEU A 71 21.09 -5.67 3.60
N ASN A 72 20.19 -5.49 4.57
CA ASN A 72 19.92 -6.46 5.62
C ASN A 72 18.75 -7.39 5.31
N ASN A 73 17.98 -7.14 4.26
CA ASN A 73 16.93 -8.05 3.82
C ASN A 73 17.56 -9.26 3.10
N ARG A 74 17.41 -10.44 3.71
CA ARG A 74 18.00 -11.71 3.20
C ARG A 74 16.97 -12.79 2.90
N ASP A 75 15.78 -12.69 3.51
CA ASP A 75 14.82 -13.78 3.55
C ASP A 75 13.58 -13.52 2.67
N GLN A 76 13.40 -12.30 2.17
CA GLN A 76 12.31 -11.96 1.26
C GLN A 76 12.79 -11.14 0.04
N GLY A 77 12.04 -11.24 -1.07
CA GLY A 77 12.24 -10.37 -2.22
C GLY A 77 11.88 -8.91 -1.90
N GLU A 78 12.41 -7.97 -2.68
CA GLU A 78 12.14 -6.55 -2.52
C GLU A 78 12.09 -5.85 -3.88
N ASN A 79 11.06 -5.03 -4.09
CA ASN A 79 11.03 -4.00 -5.11
C ASN A 79 10.78 -2.64 -4.43
N ILE A 80 11.40 -1.58 -4.95
CA ILE A 80 11.23 -0.21 -4.45
C ILE A 80 10.82 0.68 -5.63
N GLY A 81 9.83 1.54 -5.40
CA GLY A 81 9.38 2.52 -6.37
C GLY A 81 9.34 3.92 -5.75
N LEU A 82 9.71 4.92 -6.54
CA LEU A 82 9.59 6.32 -6.19
C LEU A 82 8.94 7.05 -7.37
N THR A 83 7.94 7.85 -7.09
CA THR A 83 7.30 8.74 -8.06
C THR A 83 7.15 10.12 -7.42
N SER A 84 7.38 11.17 -8.19
CA SER A 84 7.06 12.54 -7.80
C SER A 84 5.67 12.92 -8.33
N ASP A 85 5.01 13.83 -7.61
CA ASP A 85 3.67 14.38 -7.82
C ASP A 85 3.13 14.30 -9.26
N ILE A 86 2.02 13.59 -9.42
CA ILE A 86 1.04 13.88 -10.45
C ILE A 86 -0.05 14.72 -9.75
N PRO A 87 -0.35 15.95 -10.20
CA PRO A 87 -1.45 16.71 -9.63
C PRO A 87 -2.74 15.87 -9.60
N ASP A 88 -3.44 15.89 -8.47
CA ASP A 88 -4.72 15.22 -8.23
C ASP A 88 -4.71 13.67 -8.24
N SER A 89 -3.56 13.00 -8.21
CA SER A 89 -3.51 11.53 -8.10
C SER A 89 -3.73 11.04 -6.67
N SER A 90 -4.57 10.01 -6.48
CA SER A 90 -4.72 9.34 -5.19
C SER A 90 -3.54 8.40 -4.89
N ASP A 91 -3.35 8.03 -3.62
CA ASP A 91 -2.35 7.02 -3.22
C ASP A 91 -2.53 5.69 -3.98
N ALA A 92 -3.78 5.30 -4.25
CA ALA A 92 -4.09 4.12 -5.05
C ALA A 92 -3.61 4.23 -6.51
N ASP A 93 -3.70 5.43 -7.11
CA ASP A 93 -3.20 5.68 -8.46
C ASP A 93 -1.67 5.64 -8.50
N LEU A 94 -1.03 6.21 -7.48
CA LEU A 94 0.43 6.16 -7.32
C LEU A 94 0.92 4.72 -7.15
N VAL A 95 0.24 3.90 -6.35
CA VAL A 95 0.57 2.48 -6.19
C VAL A 95 0.46 1.74 -7.52
N LYS A 96 -0.65 1.90 -8.27
CA LYS A 96 -0.79 1.25 -9.59
C LYS A 96 0.34 1.64 -10.52
N LYS A 97 0.68 2.93 -10.59
CA LYS A 97 1.76 3.44 -11.44
C LYS A 97 3.11 2.82 -11.07
N VAL A 98 3.41 2.69 -9.77
CA VAL A 98 4.64 2.04 -9.32
C VAL A 98 4.67 0.57 -9.73
N VAL A 99 3.57 -0.17 -9.55
CA VAL A 99 3.49 -1.58 -9.96
C VAL A 99 3.64 -1.75 -11.48
N ASP A 100 3.07 -0.84 -12.27
CA ASP A 100 3.17 -0.87 -13.74
C ASP A 100 4.57 -0.59 -14.27
N MET A 101 5.44 0.01 -13.44
CA MET A 101 6.83 0.35 -13.79
C MET A 101 7.82 -0.75 -13.44
N TRP A 102 7.43 -1.73 -12.62
CA TRP A 102 8.26 -2.88 -12.25
C TRP A 102 8.24 -3.97 -13.33
#